data_AF-A0A8T6PB61-F1
#
_entry.id   AF-A0A8T6PB61-F1
#
_cell.length_a   1.000
_cell.length_b   1.000
_cell.length_c   1.000
_cell.angle_alpha   90.00
_cell.angle_beta   90.00
_cell.angle_gamma   90.00
#
_symmetry.space_group_name_H-M   'P 1'
#
loop_
_entity.id
_entity.type
_entity.pdbx_description
1 polymer ?
#
loop_
_entity_poly.entity_id
_entity_poly.type
_entity_poly.pdbx_seq_one_letter_code
_entity_poly.pdbx_strand_id
1 'polypeptide(L)'
;SANILSNNIEQWQAKFEGFYFDMRKNLFEYDEAVNVQRQTVYDERRAILESEGEELDGLLERFMMRTLERVIYRLGDGYRDWATGELQPVIEDFSDLGTNEVNTRGVLQRVRALLPPLDEDEVAEILEIDDATDLEERLTQLIEAGIDEGYNLRVLRAEINRTVPVWPLYPAFGQRGVLGWDEYVEQTLATAERYVSALSDVRQDEIIEPLREGLEDAFHDQLTAINKGASPSDTQQEFYIALSEVLDEAFEAVLDELEIGELLGALSERISSLLEIAHHKAEERQGQNGANLTREVQVYGIGDEEIGNYQRALILSVMDTEWRQYLTAIDDLRQAAGLEAFGQRDPKVQFKRRAFEMFENFRQDIEEGIARRFFAELPRHRQIVERQQQQEARLDALARSGYRVKQQVQKKAGGKKQVVQTIEKDMWSNVGRNDLCPCGSGKKFKDCHYNEVREQMAEAAASNRSSASSNTSRSRKRRRRRR
;
A
#
# COMPACT_ATOMS: atom_id res chain seq x y z
N SER A 1 58.48 38.65 -15.79
CA SER A 1 57.73 37.39 -16.04
C SER A 1 57.26 36.70 -14.76
N ALA A 2 58.06 36.61 -13.69
CA ALA A 2 57.64 35.99 -12.42
C ALA A 2 56.46 36.69 -11.70
N ASN A 3 56.41 38.03 -11.65
CA ASN A 3 55.29 38.75 -11.02
C ASN A 3 53.95 38.66 -11.76
N ILE A 4 53.96 38.46 -13.09
CA ILE A 4 52.73 38.34 -13.90
C ILE A 4 52.13 36.93 -13.72
N LEU A 5 52.98 35.91 -13.62
CA LEU A 5 52.56 34.54 -13.27
C LEU A 5 52.02 34.46 -11.84
N SER A 6 52.62 35.15 -10.86
CA SER A 6 52.13 35.21 -9.48
C SER A 6 50.76 35.88 -9.37
N ASN A 7 50.57 37.04 -10.01
CA ASN A 7 49.27 37.73 -10.04
C ASN A 7 48.18 36.89 -10.72
N ASN A 8 48.51 36.16 -11.78
CA ASN A 8 47.54 35.29 -12.44
C ASN A 8 47.18 34.07 -11.57
N ILE A 9 48.14 33.49 -10.85
CA ILE A 9 47.89 32.38 -9.91
C ILE A 9 47.04 32.85 -8.72
N GLU A 10 47.32 34.03 -8.16
CA GLU A 10 46.51 34.62 -7.08
C GLU A 10 45.09 34.97 -7.53
N GLN A 11 44.91 35.50 -8.74
CA GLN A 11 43.58 35.74 -9.30
C GLN A 11 42.81 34.44 -9.55
N TRP A 12 43.49 33.37 -9.99
CA TRP A 12 42.90 32.06 -10.13
C TRP A 12 42.56 31.42 -8.78
N GLN A 13 43.43 31.55 -7.77
CA GLN A 13 43.16 31.10 -6.40
C GLN A 13 41.98 31.86 -5.78
N ALA A 14 41.92 33.20 -5.91
CA ALA A 14 40.81 33.99 -5.40
C ALA A 14 39.48 33.64 -6.07
N LYS A 15 39.49 33.37 -7.38
CA LYS A 15 38.30 32.88 -8.10
C LYS A 15 37.91 31.45 -7.68
N PHE A 16 38.90 30.58 -7.46
CA PHE A 16 38.67 29.21 -7.01
C PHE A 16 38.13 29.21 -5.57
N GLU A 17 38.75 29.94 -4.65
CA GLU A 17 38.27 30.12 -3.28
C GLU A 17 36.89 30.77 -3.22
N GLY A 18 36.63 31.78 -4.07
CA GLY A 18 35.29 32.37 -4.24
C GLY A 18 34.25 31.36 -4.71
N PHE A 19 34.60 30.53 -5.70
CA PHE A 19 33.75 29.43 -6.18
C PHE A 19 33.46 28.39 -5.08
N TYR A 20 34.46 27.95 -4.33
CA TYR A 20 34.26 27.02 -3.20
C TYR A 20 33.56 27.66 -1.99
N PHE A 21 33.65 28.98 -1.84
CA PHE A 21 32.93 29.73 -0.82
C PHE A 21 31.44 29.86 -1.18
N ASP A 22 31.13 30.26 -2.41
CA ASP A 22 29.75 30.34 -2.91
C ASP A 22 29.10 28.95 -2.95
N MET A 23 29.85 27.92 -3.35
CA MET A 23 29.39 26.53 -3.27
C MET A 23 29.04 26.14 -1.83
N ARG A 24 29.88 26.47 -0.83
CA ARG A 24 29.60 26.19 0.59
C ARG A 24 28.46 27.02 1.17
N LYS A 25 28.26 28.25 0.69
CA LYS A 25 27.13 29.10 1.10
C LYS A 25 25.81 28.53 0.56
N ASN A 26 25.79 28.16 -0.71
CA ASN A 26 24.63 27.51 -1.32
C ASN A 26 24.34 26.14 -0.68
N LEU A 27 25.39 25.39 -0.33
CA LEU A 27 25.29 24.14 0.43
C LEU A 27 24.52 24.29 1.75
N PHE A 28 24.82 25.33 2.52
CA PHE A 28 24.15 25.62 3.79
C PHE A 28 22.66 25.94 3.59
N GLU A 29 22.33 26.72 2.56
CA GLU A 29 20.94 27.07 2.27
C GLU A 29 20.12 25.88 1.75
N TYR A 30 20.77 24.97 1.01
CA TYR A 30 20.15 23.69 0.62
C TYR A 30 19.88 22.82 1.85
N ASP A 31 20.84 22.74 2.77
CA ASP A 31 20.69 22.04 4.05
C ASP A 31 19.56 22.62 4.92
N GLU A 32 19.37 23.95 4.89
CA GLU A 32 18.27 24.61 5.59
C GLU A 32 16.90 24.19 5.04
N ALA A 33 16.73 24.19 3.72
CA ALA A 33 15.48 23.78 3.07
C ALA A 33 15.14 22.31 3.38
N VAL A 34 16.11 21.40 3.24
CA VAL A 34 15.93 19.97 3.56
C VAL A 34 15.65 19.77 5.05
N ASN A 35 16.27 20.56 5.93
CA ASN A 35 16.00 20.49 7.36
C ASN A 35 14.56 20.92 7.71
N VAL A 36 14.00 21.94 7.05
CA VAL A 36 12.60 22.34 7.22
C VAL A 36 11.66 21.21 6.77
N GLN A 37 11.88 20.66 5.57
CA GLN A 37 11.10 19.52 5.07
C GLN A 37 11.14 18.32 6.02
N ARG A 38 12.33 18.02 6.56
CA ARG A 38 12.53 16.96 7.55
C ARG A 38 11.71 17.21 8.82
N GLN A 39 11.68 18.45 9.33
CA GLN A 39 10.86 18.80 10.49
C GLN A 39 9.37 18.56 10.20
N THR A 40 8.88 19.02 9.04
CA THR A 40 7.50 18.78 8.60
C THR A 40 7.15 17.30 8.60
N VAL A 41 7.98 16.46 7.96
CA VAL A 41 7.74 15.00 7.90
C VAL A 41 7.72 14.37 9.30
N TYR A 42 8.64 14.76 10.20
CA TYR A 42 8.66 14.21 11.56
C TYR A 42 7.50 14.68 12.44
N ASP A 43 6.96 15.87 12.19
CA ASP A 43 5.80 16.39 12.90
C ASP A 43 4.52 15.71 12.42
N GLU A 44 4.36 15.50 11.12
CA GLU A 44 3.28 14.67 10.56
C GLU A 44 3.35 13.23 11.10
N ARG A 45 4.53 12.62 11.08
CA ARG A 45 4.77 11.28 11.64
C ARG A 45 4.36 11.20 13.11
N ARG A 46 4.56 12.28 13.87
CA ARG A 46 4.14 12.36 15.28
C ARG A 46 2.63 12.51 15.39
N ALA A 47 2.00 13.29 14.52
CA ALA A 47 0.55 13.42 14.47
C ALA A 47 -0.10 12.05 14.23
N ILE A 48 0.35 11.28 13.24
CA ILE A 48 -0.14 9.91 12.96
C ILE A 48 -0.02 8.99 14.19
N LEU A 49 1.07 9.09 14.95
CA LEU A 49 1.26 8.30 16.17
C LEU A 49 0.33 8.71 17.33
N GLU A 50 -0.13 9.96 17.34
CA GLU A 50 -0.98 10.53 18.37
C GLU A 50 -2.47 10.51 18.00
N SER A 51 -2.81 10.26 16.72
CA SER A 51 -4.18 10.20 16.20
C SER A 51 -4.98 8.95 16.61
N GLU A 52 -6.27 9.17 16.76
CA GLU A 52 -7.30 8.16 17.07
C GLU A 52 -7.92 7.58 15.78
N GLY A 53 -8.77 6.55 15.91
CA GLY A 53 -9.33 5.81 14.76
C GLY A 53 -10.05 6.69 13.74
N GLU A 54 -11.05 7.46 14.18
CA GLU A 54 -11.85 8.32 13.29
C GLU A 54 -10.99 9.35 12.52
N GLU A 55 -9.94 9.89 13.13
CA GLU A 55 -9.02 10.81 12.46
C GLU A 55 -8.23 10.12 11.34
N LEU A 56 -7.83 8.87 11.57
CA LEU A 56 -7.09 8.05 10.62
C LEU A 56 -7.98 7.58 9.47
N ASP A 57 -9.24 7.23 9.75
CA ASP A 57 -10.23 6.90 8.72
C ASP A 57 -10.41 8.07 7.75
N GLY A 58 -10.69 9.26 8.27
CA GLY A 58 -10.84 10.44 7.44
C GLY A 58 -9.56 10.81 6.69
N LEU A 59 -8.37 10.52 7.25
CA LEU A 59 -7.12 10.70 6.54
C LEU A 59 -6.97 9.74 5.37
N LEU A 60 -7.28 8.46 5.59
CA LEU A 60 -7.22 7.42 4.56
C LEU A 60 -8.22 7.67 3.44
N GLU A 61 -9.46 8.03 3.78
CA GLU A 61 -10.47 8.40 2.80
C GLU A 61 -9.99 9.56 1.93
N ARG A 62 -9.44 10.63 2.52
CA ARG A 62 -8.85 11.74 1.74
C ARG A 62 -7.68 11.31 0.87
N PHE A 63 -6.85 10.37 1.31
CA PHE A 63 -5.71 9.89 0.53
C PHE A 63 -6.16 9.03 -0.66
N MET A 64 -7.11 8.12 -0.42
CA MET A 64 -7.73 7.31 -1.47
C MET A 64 -8.48 8.19 -2.47
N MET A 65 -9.30 9.14 -2.01
CA MET A 65 -10.06 10.02 -2.90
C MET A 65 -9.16 10.91 -3.76
N ARG A 66 -8.10 11.52 -3.21
CA ARG A 66 -7.15 12.30 -4.01
C ARG A 66 -6.34 11.45 -4.98
N THR A 67 -6.10 10.18 -4.64
CA THR A 67 -5.46 9.22 -5.55
C THR A 67 -6.41 8.87 -6.70
N LEU A 68 -7.66 8.53 -6.39
CA LEU A 68 -8.70 8.20 -7.37
C LEU A 68 -9.01 9.39 -8.27
N GLU A 69 -9.19 10.59 -7.74
CA GLU A 69 -9.43 11.81 -8.51
C GLU A 69 -8.33 12.04 -9.55
N ARG A 70 -7.06 11.94 -9.11
CA ARG A 70 -5.91 12.09 -9.99
C ARG A 70 -5.86 11.01 -11.08
N VAL A 71 -6.13 9.75 -10.70
CA VAL A 71 -6.10 8.61 -11.64
C VAL A 71 -7.26 8.69 -12.64
N ILE A 72 -8.48 9.00 -12.19
CA ILE A 72 -9.67 9.16 -13.03
C ILE A 72 -9.49 10.33 -13.98
N TYR A 73 -9.01 11.48 -13.49
CA TYR A 73 -8.73 12.62 -14.36
C TYR A 73 -7.66 12.27 -15.41
N ARG A 74 -6.57 11.60 -14.99
CA ARG A 74 -5.47 11.23 -15.89
C ARG A 74 -5.86 10.18 -16.92
N LEU A 75 -6.66 9.18 -16.57
CA LEU A 75 -6.94 8.02 -17.43
C LEU A 75 -8.34 8.06 -18.07
N GLY A 76 -9.23 8.95 -17.61
CA GLY A 76 -10.48 9.30 -18.28
C GLY A 76 -10.23 10.37 -19.33
N ASP A 77 -10.97 11.49 -19.26
CA ASP A 77 -10.95 12.56 -20.25
C ASP A 77 -9.56 13.18 -20.49
N GLY A 78 -8.70 13.23 -19.46
CA GLY A 78 -7.38 13.82 -19.54
C GLY A 78 -6.30 12.94 -20.18
N TYR A 79 -6.61 11.69 -20.53
CA TYR A 79 -5.59 10.71 -20.95
C TYR A 79 -4.86 11.10 -22.22
N ARG A 80 -5.58 11.60 -23.23
CA ARG A 80 -4.98 12.06 -24.49
C ARG A 80 -3.94 13.15 -24.24
N ASP A 81 -4.35 14.22 -23.57
CA ASP A 81 -3.48 15.37 -23.28
C ASP A 81 -2.30 14.98 -22.39
N TRP A 82 -2.55 14.15 -21.36
CA TRP A 82 -1.50 13.66 -20.49
C TRP A 82 -0.50 12.76 -21.24
N ALA A 83 -0.96 11.74 -21.97
CA ALA A 83 -0.09 10.77 -22.62
C ALA A 83 0.78 11.42 -23.71
N THR A 84 0.21 12.31 -24.52
CA THR A 84 0.96 13.09 -25.51
C THR A 84 1.94 14.07 -24.86
N GLY A 85 1.55 14.72 -23.76
CA GLY A 85 2.43 15.61 -22.99
C GLY A 85 3.61 14.90 -22.34
N GLU A 86 3.46 13.63 -21.92
CA GLU A 86 4.55 12.79 -21.42
C GLU A 86 5.43 12.22 -22.54
N LEU A 87 4.89 12.07 -23.75
CA LEU A 87 5.60 11.52 -24.90
C LEU A 87 6.73 12.46 -25.35
N GLN A 88 6.41 13.74 -25.51
CA GLN A 88 7.31 14.75 -26.06
C GLN A 88 8.67 14.88 -25.32
N PRO A 89 8.71 15.06 -23.98
CA PRO A 89 9.99 15.18 -23.27
C PRO A 89 10.84 13.91 -23.38
N VAL A 90 10.21 12.74 -23.47
CA VAL A 90 10.93 11.48 -23.65
C VAL A 90 11.54 11.39 -25.04
N ILE A 91 10.81 11.80 -26.08
CA ILE A 91 11.38 11.83 -27.43
C ILE A 91 12.55 12.82 -27.48
N GLU A 92 12.40 14.01 -26.92
CA GLU A 92 13.47 15.01 -26.85
C GLU A 92 14.73 14.47 -26.13
N ASP A 93 14.56 13.79 -24.99
CA ASP A 93 15.67 13.22 -24.21
C ASP A 93 16.47 12.14 -24.96
N PHE A 94 15.84 11.49 -25.95
CA PHE A 94 16.43 10.39 -26.73
C PHE A 94 16.76 10.77 -28.17
N SER A 95 16.60 12.04 -28.55
CA SER A 95 16.83 12.54 -29.91
C SER A 95 18.02 13.49 -29.99
N ASP A 96 18.70 13.51 -31.13
CA ASP A 96 19.68 14.55 -31.45
C ASP A 96 18.97 15.76 -32.09
N LEU A 97 18.91 16.87 -31.37
CA LEU A 97 18.23 18.10 -31.83
C LEU A 97 18.82 18.71 -33.12
N GLY A 98 20.05 18.32 -33.50
CA GLY A 98 20.72 18.79 -34.70
C GLY A 98 20.42 17.96 -35.95
N THR A 99 20.19 16.65 -35.79
CA THR A 99 19.92 15.71 -36.91
C THR A 99 18.49 15.20 -36.97
N ASN A 100 17.70 15.41 -35.91
CA ASN A 100 16.37 14.81 -35.68
C ASN A 100 16.38 13.28 -35.55
N GLU A 101 17.56 12.66 -35.43
CA GLU A 101 17.71 11.22 -35.29
C GLU A 101 17.37 10.79 -33.86
N VAL A 102 16.54 9.75 -33.70
CA VAL A 102 16.04 9.30 -32.40
C VAL A 102 16.47 7.87 -32.06
N ASN A 103 16.80 7.63 -30.79
CA ASN A 103 16.94 6.29 -30.26
C ASN A 103 15.57 5.68 -29.93
N THR A 104 14.89 5.17 -30.96
CA THR A 104 13.52 4.66 -30.88
C THR A 104 13.35 3.56 -29.84
N ARG A 105 14.31 2.64 -29.71
CA ARG A 105 14.25 1.60 -28.67
C ARG A 105 14.23 2.20 -27.25
N GLY A 106 15.01 3.25 -27.02
CA GLY A 106 15.06 3.95 -25.74
C GLY A 106 13.72 4.63 -25.41
N VAL A 107 13.13 5.31 -26.40
CA VAL A 107 11.79 5.92 -26.30
C VAL A 107 10.75 4.85 -25.98
N LEU A 108 10.64 3.80 -26.81
CA LEU A 108 9.66 2.71 -26.66
C LEU A 108 9.74 2.04 -25.28
N GLN A 109 10.95 1.82 -24.76
CA GLN A 109 11.15 1.28 -23.43
C GLN A 109 10.62 2.22 -22.34
N ARG A 110 10.77 3.54 -22.53
CA ARG A 110 10.39 4.55 -21.53
C ARG A 110 8.90 4.86 -21.54
N VAL A 111 8.26 4.85 -22.71
CA VAL A 111 6.84 5.21 -22.90
C VAL A 111 5.91 3.99 -22.93
N ARG A 112 6.42 2.78 -22.71
CA ARG A 112 5.63 1.53 -22.79
C ARG A 112 4.33 1.56 -21.97
N ALA A 113 4.35 2.22 -20.81
CA ALA A 113 3.17 2.34 -19.94
C ALA A 113 2.08 3.28 -20.49
N LEU A 114 2.39 4.11 -21.49
CA LEU A 114 1.46 5.00 -22.17
C LEU A 114 0.75 4.33 -23.34
N LEU A 115 1.24 3.18 -23.82
CA LEU A 115 0.79 2.57 -25.07
C LEU A 115 -0.07 1.32 -24.82
N PRO A 116 -1.07 1.07 -25.68
CA PRO A 116 -1.76 -0.22 -25.69
C PRO A 116 -0.78 -1.39 -25.91
N PRO A 117 -1.17 -2.64 -25.59
CA PRO A 117 -0.36 -3.81 -25.90
C PRO A 117 -0.05 -3.85 -27.41
N LEU A 118 1.23 -3.85 -27.77
CA LEU A 118 1.68 -3.94 -29.15
C LEU A 118 2.07 -5.37 -29.47
N ASP A 119 1.75 -5.83 -30.68
CA ASP A 119 2.20 -7.11 -31.19
C ASP A 119 3.66 -7.06 -31.73
N GLU A 120 4.19 -8.22 -32.14
CA GLU A 120 5.58 -8.31 -32.61
C GLU A 120 5.82 -7.54 -33.92
N ASP A 121 4.81 -7.46 -34.79
CA ASP A 121 4.91 -6.79 -36.09
C ASP A 121 4.86 -5.27 -35.89
N GLU A 122 3.95 -4.77 -35.05
CA GLU A 122 3.87 -3.35 -34.68
C GLU A 122 5.17 -2.86 -34.02
N VAL A 123 5.74 -3.65 -33.12
CA VAL A 123 7.03 -3.31 -32.48
C VAL A 123 8.15 -3.26 -33.52
N ALA A 124 8.17 -4.19 -34.48
CA ALA A 124 9.17 -4.18 -35.55
C ALA A 124 9.05 -2.93 -36.43
N GLU A 125 7.83 -2.57 -36.84
CA GLU A 125 7.55 -1.37 -37.63
C GLU A 125 8.02 -0.09 -36.91
N ILE A 126 7.69 0.06 -35.63
CA ILE A 126 8.08 1.26 -34.88
C ILE A 126 9.61 1.34 -34.75
N LEU A 127 10.30 0.22 -34.52
CA LEU A 127 11.76 0.20 -34.37
C LEU A 127 12.52 0.56 -35.65
N GLU A 128 11.87 0.56 -36.82
CA GLU A 128 12.45 1.01 -38.09
C GLU A 128 12.42 2.54 -38.24
N ILE A 129 11.62 3.25 -37.45
CA ILE A 129 11.55 4.71 -37.46
C ILE A 129 12.79 5.28 -36.79
N ASP A 130 13.54 6.15 -37.48
CA ASP A 130 14.75 6.82 -36.98
C ASP A 130 14.62 8.35 -36.90
N ASP A 131 13.52 8.92 -37.40
CA ASP A 131 13.18 10.34 -37.28
C ASP A 131 12.26 10.60 -36.07
N ALA A 132 12.61 11.60 -35.25
CA ALA A 132 11.89 11.92 -34.03
C ALA A 132 10.45 12.37 -34.26
N THR A 133 10.19 13.10 -35.35
CA THR A 133 8.86 13.63 -35.69
C THR A 133 7.95 12.51 -36.19
N ASP A 134 8.47 11.64 -37.05
CA ASP A 134 7.74 10.47 -37.54
C ASP A 134 7.40 9.50 -36.39
N LEU A 135 8.33 9.35 -35.43
CA LEU A 135 8.10 8.52 -34.25
C LEU A 135 7.02 9.12 -33.33
N GLU A 136 7.06 10.43 -33.09
CA GLU A 136 6.05 11.13 -32.31
C GLU A 136 4.65 10.94 -32.93
N GLU A 137 4.53 11.14 -34.24
CA GLU A 137 3.27 10.95 -34.96
C GLU A 137 2.76 9.51 -34.84
N ARG A 138 3.61 8.51 -35.07
CA ARG A 138 3.22 7.09 -34.97
C ARG A 138 2.77 6.72 -33.56
N LEU A 139 3.51 7.14 -32.52
CA LEU A 139 3.15 6.85 -31.13
C LEU A 139 1.87 7.56 -30.70
N THR A 140 1.62 8.77 -31.21
CA THR A 140 0.38 9.50 -30.96
C THR A 140 -0.81 8.78 -31.59
N GLN A 141 -0.69 8.30 -32.83
CA GLN A 141 -1.73 7.50 -33.48
C GLN A 141 -2.07 6.22 -32.70
N LEU A 142 -1.06 5.56 -32.12
CA LEU A 142 -1.27 4.37 -31.28
C LEU A 142 -1.99 4.70 -29.97
N ILE A 143 -1.70 5.85 -29.36
CA ILE A 143 -2.42 6.34 -28.18
C ILE A 143 -3.89 6.59 -28.56
N GLU A 144 -4.15 7.27 -29.67
CA GLU A 144 -5.51 7.55 -30.14
C GLU A 144 -6.31 6.27 -30.44
N ALA A 145 -5.72 5.34 -31.19
CA ALA A 145 -6.35 4.05 -31.47
C ALA A 145 -6.65 3.27 -30.17
N GLY A 146 -5.71 3.29 -29.21
CA GLY A 146 -5.92 2.69 -27.90
C GLY A 146 -7.09 3.30 -27.13
N ILE A 147 -7.27 4.63 -27.21
CA ILE A 147 -8.42 5.32 -26.59
C ILE A 147 -9.72 4.86 -27.24
N ASP A 148 -9.77 4.82 -28.57
CA ASP A 148 -10.97 4.39 -29.31
C ASP A 148 -11.36 2.93 -28.99
N GLU A 149 -10.38 2.10 -28.62
CA GLU A 149 -10.58 0.71 -28.17
C GLU A 149 -10.78 0.56 -26.65
N GLY A 150 -10.89 1.65 -25.90
CA GLY A 150 -11.11 1.65 -24.44
C GLY A 150 -9.90 1.22 -23.60
N TYR A 151 -8.67 1.25 -24.14
CA TYR A 151 -7.47 0.86 -23.41
C TYR A 151 -7.28 1.67 -22.12
N ASN A 152 -7.45 3.00 -22.19
CA ASN A 152 -7.31 3.90 -21.05
C ASN A 152 -8.32 3.58 -19.95
N LEU A 153 -9.56 3.18 -20.31
CA LEU A 153 -10.60 2.79 -19.35
C LEU A 153 -10.31 1.43 -18.72
N ARG A 154 -9.75 0.46 -19.46
CA ARG A 154 -9.25 -0.79 -18.88
C ARG A 154 -8.11 -0.55 -17.88
N VAL A 155 -7.19 0.36 -18.19
CA VAL A 155 -6.12 0.76 -17.25
C VAL A 155 -6.73 1.48 -16.05
N LEU A 156 -7.68 2.39 -16.27
CA LEU A 156 -8.40 3.11 -15.21
C LEU A 156 -9.09 2.13 -14.26
N ARG A 157 -9.85 1.16 -14.78
CA ARG A 157 -10.46 0.09 -13.98
C ARG A 157 -9.43 -0.63 -13.12
N ALA A 158 -8.31 -1.05 -13.70
CA ALA A 158 -7.26 -1.74 -12.96
C ALA A 158 -6.66 -0.87 -11.84
N GLU A 159 -6.51 0.44 -12.08
CA GLU A 159 -5.99 1.40 -11.12
C GLU A 159 -6.98 1.73 -9.99
N ILE A 160 -8.27 1.84 -10.31
CA ILE A 160 -9.35 1.96 -9.31
C ILE A 160 -9.36 0.70 -8.43
N ASN A 161 -9.38 -0.49 -9.02
CA ASN A 161 -9.39 -1.76 -8.30
C ASN A 161 -8.17 -1.97 -7.39
N ARG A 162 -7.01 -1.39 -7.74
CA ARG A 162 -5.81 -1.38 -6.88
C ARG A 162 -5.97 -0.49 -5.64
N THR A 163 -6.79 0.54 -5.73
CA THR A 163 -7.05 1.49 -4.64
C THR A 163 -8.20 1.04 -3.77
N VAL A 164 -9.33 0.70 -4.39
CA VAL A 164 -10.56 0.29 -3.73
C VAL A 164 -11.15 -0.93 -4.45
N PRO A 165 -11.47 -2.02 -3.73
CA PRO A 165 -12.25 -3.13 -4.28
C PRO A 165 -13.62 -2.66 -4.75
N VAL A 166 -13.82 -2.56 -6.06
CA VAL A 166 -15.05 -2.03 -6.67
C VAL A 166 -16.24 -2.94 -6.39
N TRP A 167 -16.04 -4.25 -6.53
CA TRP A 167 -17.05 -5.28 -6.36
C TRP A 167 -16.91 -6.02 -5.02
N PRO A 168 -17.98 -6.64 -4.52
CA PRO A 168 -17.88 -7.61 -3.43
C PRO A 168 -16.91 -8.74 -3.76
N LEU A 169 -16.23 -9.28 -2.74
CA LEU A 169 -15.35 -10.42 -2.92
C LEU A 169 -16.09 -11.65 -3.43
N TYR A 170 -15.45 -12.41 -4.33
CA TYR A 170 -16.03 -13.63 -4.88
C TYR A 170 -16.50 -14.60 -3.79
N PRO A 171 -17.66 -15.24 -3.99
CA PRO A 171 -18.24 -16.15 -3.02
C PRO A 171 -17.35 -17.39 -2.84
N ALA A 172 -17.46 -18.05 -1.69
CA ALA A 172 -16.63 -19.21 -1.41
C ALA A 172 -17.05 -20.42 -2.26
N PHE A 173 -16.07 -21.15 -2.80
CA PHE A 173 -16.32 -22.38 -3.54
C PHE A 173 -16.16 -23.62 -2.64
N GLY A 174 -17.23 -24.42 -2.55
CA GLY A 174 -17.27 -25.66 -1.77
C GLY A 174 -17.30 -26.91 -2.66
N GLN A 175 -17.33 -28.09 -2.02
CA GLN A 175 -17.40 -29.37 -2.73
C GLN A 175 -18.67 -29.58 -3.57
N ARG A 176 -19.72 -28.78 -3.32
CA ARG A 176 -21.02 -28.87 -3.99
C ARG A 176 -21.32 -27.62 -4.83
N GLY A 177 -20.30 -26.82 -5.14
CA GLY A 177 -20.45 -25.56 -5.85
C GLY A 177 -20.34 -24.34 -4.93
N VAL A 178 -20.89 -23.22 -5.37
CA VAL A 178 -20.72 -21.91 -4.72
C VAL A 178 -21.59 -21.81 -3.46
N LEU A 179 -21.00 -21.31 -2.38
CA LEU A 179 -21.65 -21.10 -1.09
C LEU A 179 -22.10 -19.64 -0.96
N GLY A 180 -23.36 -19.43 -0.57
CA GLY A 180 -23.90 -18.07 -0.37
C GLY A 180 -24.10 -17.29 -1.67
N TRP A 181 -24.40 -17.99 -2.78
CA TRP A 181 -24.58 -17.37 -4.09
C TRP A 181 -25.67 -16.29 -4.09
N ASP A 182 -26.85 -16.59 -3.56
CA ASP A 182 -27.98 -15.63 -3.54
C ASP A 182 -27.61 -14.33 -2.81
N GLU A 183 -26.93 -14.44 -1.67
CA GLU A 183 -26.45 -13.29 -0.89
C GLU A 183 -25.38 -12.49 -1.65
N TYR A 184 -24.48 -13.19 -2.37
CA TYR A 184 -23.48 -12.54 -3.20
C TYR A 184 -24.12 -11.78 -4.38
N VAL A 185 -25.11 -12.36 -5.06
CA VAL A 185 -25.83 -11.71 -6.15
C VAL A 185 -26.57 -10.47 -5.62
N GLU A 186 -27.29 -10.59 -4.51
CA GLU A 186 -27.97 -9.45 -3.87
C GLU A 186 -27.01 -8.31 -3.55
N GLN A 187 -25.85 -8.61 -2.95
CA GLN A 187 -24.82 -7.62 -2.62
C GLN A 187 -24.18 -6.99 -3.86
N THR A 188 -23.98 -7.79 -4.91
CA THR A 188 -23.36 -7.35 -6.16
C THR A 188 -24.29 -6.38 -6.88
N LEU A 189 -25.58 -6.73 -7.02
CA LEU A 189 -26.59 -5.86 -7.62
C LEU A 189 -26.80 -4.59 -6.79
N ALA A 190 -26.91 -4.69 -5.47
CA ALA A 190 -26.99 -3.51 -4.61
C ALA A 190 -25.74 -2.62 -4.69
N THR A 191 -24.57 -3.20 -5.00
CA THR A 191 -23.35 -2.43 -5.24
C THR A 191 -23.35 -1.77 -6.61
N ALA A 192 -23.82 -2.47 -7.65
CA ALA A 192 -24.01 -1.92 -8.98
C ALA A 192 -25.00 -0.74 -8.96
N GLU A 193 -26.12 -0.88 -8.24
CA GLU A 193 -27.11 0.18 -8.04
C GLU A 193 -26.49 1.47 -7.48
N ARG A 194 -25.49 1.40 -6.58
CA ARG A 194 -24.80 2.61 -6.10
C ARG A 194 -24.09 3.34 -7.23
N TYR A 195 -23.38 2.59 -8.08
CA TYR A 195 -22.65 3.15 -9.21
C TYR A 195 -23.60 3.77 -10.23
N VAL A 196 -24.71 3.10 -10.56
CA VAL A 196 -25.63 3.58 -11.59
C VAL A 196 -26.73 4.52 -11.07
N SER A 197 -26.82 4.76 -9.76
CA SER A 197 -27.91 5.52 -9.13
C SER A 197 -28.12 6.94 -9.68
N ALA A 198 -27.07 7.56 -10.23
CA ALA A 198 -27.14 8.88 -10.85
C ALA A 198 -27.66 8.85 -12.30
N LEU A 199 -27.65 7.68 -12.95
CA LEU A 199 -28.15 7.50 -14.30
C LEU A 199 -29.69 7.51 -14.33
N SER A 200 -30.28 7.80 -15.49
CA SER A 200 -31.72 7.60 -15.69
C SER A 200 -32.09 6.12 -15.60
N ASP A 201 -33.27 5.76 -15.09
CA ASP A 201 -33.75 4.37 -14.98
C ASP A 201 -33.48 3.52 -16.25
N VAL A 202 -33.72 4.08 -17.44
CA VAL A 202 -33.48 3.39 -18.72
C VAL A 202 -32.00 2.98 -18.89
N ARG A 203 -31.06 3.87 -18.54
CA ARG A 203 -29.61 3.59 -18.59
C ARG A 203 -29.15 2.69 -17.44
N GLN A 204 -29.85 2.74 -16.29
CA GLN A 204 -29.56 1.81 -15.20
C GLN A 204 -29.86 0.36 -15.62
N ASP A 205 -31.01 0.14 -16.25
CA ASP A 205 -31.43 -1.18 -16.73
C ASP A 205 -30.45 -1.74 -17.78
N GLU A 206 -29.87 -0.88 -18.63
CA GLU A 206 -28.84 -1.24 -19.62
C GLU A 206 -27.54 -1.78 -19.00
N ILE A 207 -27.30 -1.57 -17.70
CA ILE A 207 -26.14 -2.10 -16.97
C ILE A 207 -26.55 -3.21 -16.01
N ILE A 208 -27.65 -3.02 -15.26
CA ILE A 208 -28.09 -3.94 -14.21
C ILE A 208 -28.60 -5.25 -14.77
N GLU A 209 -29.35 -5.21 -15.88
CA GLU A 209 -29.95 -6.44 -16.42
C GLU A 209 -28.91 -7.36 -17.09
N PRO A 210 -27.98 -6.87 -17.92
CA PRO A 210 -26.88 -7.71 -18.43
C PRO A 210 -26.00 -8.28 -17.30
N LEU A 211 -25.73 -7.50 -16.24
CA LEU A 211 -25.02 -8.00 -15.07
C LEU A 211 -25.78 -9.15 -14.40
N ARG A 212 -27.10 -9.01 -14.21
CA ARG A 212 -27.94 -10.07 -13.64
C ARG A 212 -27.90 -11.34 -14.49
N GLU A 213 -28.15 -11.21 -15.79
CA GLU A 213 -28.13 -12.33 -16.73
C GLU A 213 -26.76 -13.03 -16.75
N GLY A 214 -25.66 -12.27 -16.83
CA GLY A 214 -24.31 -12.81 -16.81
C GLY A 214 -23.97 -13.57 -15.52
N LEU A 215 -24.43 -13.08 -14.36
CA LEU A 215 -24.28 -13.79 -13.08
C LEU A 215 -25.02 -15.14 -13.11
N GLU A 216 -26.27 -15.14 -13.59
CA GLU A 216 -27.09 -16.35 -13.69
C GLU A 216 -26.47 -17.38 -14.66
N ASP A 217 -25.99 -16.93 -15.81
CA ASP A 217 -25.33 -17.76 -16.82
C ASP A 217 -24.05 -18.39 -16.29
N ALA A 218 -23.18 -17.60 -15.65
CA ALA A 218 -21.94 -18.12 -15.04
C ALA A 218 -22.23 -19.22 -14.01
N PHE A 219 -23.28 -19.05 -13.20
CA PHE A 219 -23.70 -20.06 -12.22
C PHE A 219 -24.33 -21.29 -12.88
N HIS A 220 -25.14 -21.10 -13.93
CA HIS A 220 -25.76 -22.20 -14.67
C HIS A 220 -24.73 -23.09 -15.38
N ASP A 221 -23.75 -22.47 -16.03
CA ASP A 221 -22.66 -23.16 -16.71
C ASP A 221 -21.82 -23.99 -15.74
N GLN A 222 -21.53 -23.43 -14.56
CA GLN A 222 -20.87 -24.15 -13.49
C GLN A 222 -21.66 -25.41 -13.06
N LEU A 223 -22.97 -25.28 -12.80
CA LEU A 223 -23.81 -26.43 -12.42
C LEU A 223 -23.84 -27.49 -13.53
N THR A 224 -23.89 -27.05 -14.78
CA THR A 224 -23.85 -27.93 -15.95
C THR A 224 -22.52 -28.68 -16.07
N ALA A 225 -21.39 -28.00 -15.85
CA ALA A 225 -20.06 -28.62 -15.85
C ALA A 225 -19.90 -29.67 -14.74
N ILE A 226 -20.35 -29.36 -13.51
CA ILE A 226 -20.34 -30.31 -12.38
C ILE A 226 -21.20 -31.55 -12.70
N ASN A 227 -22.39 -31.36 -13.26
CA ASN A 227 -23.29 -32.46 -13.64
C ASN A 227 -22.70 -33.34 -14.76
N LYS A 228 -21.86 -32.77 -15.64
CA LYS A 228 -21.12 -33.50 -16.68
C LYS A 228 -19.87 -34.23 -16.16
N GLY A 229 -19.57 -34.13 -14.86
CA GLY A 229 -18.46 -34.83 -14.21
C GLY A 229 -17.13 -34.07 -14.25
N ALA A 230 -17.14 -32.76 -14.48
CA ALA A 230 -15.94 -31.92 -14.36
C ALA A 230 -15.36 -31.96 -12.93
N SER A 231 -14.04 -31.80 -12.82
CA SER A 231 -13.38 -31.69 -11.52
C SER A 231 -13.86 -30.42 -10.79
N PRO A 232 -14.10 -30.47 -9.46
CA PRO A 232 -14.45 -29.28 -8.69
C PRO A 232 -13.44 -28.15 -8.79
N SER A 233 -12.14 -28.47 -8.93
CA SER A 233 -11.08 -27.46 -9.04
C SER A 233 -11.11 -26.75 -10.40
N ASP A 234 -11.33 -27.50 -11.48
CA ASP A 234 -11.34 -26.94 -12.84
C ASP A 234 -12.59 -26.06 -13.02
N THR A 235 -13.73 -26.56 -12.53
CA THR A 235 -15.01 -25.81 -12.51
C THR A 235 -14.90 -24.52 -11.70
N GLN A 236 -14.16 -24.52 -10.58
CA GLN A 236 -13.96 -23.32 -9.77
C GLN A 236 -13.20 -22.24 -10.52
N GLN A 237 -12.14 -22.61 -11.25
CA GLN A 237 -11.34 -21.66 -12.00
C GLN A 237 -12.14 -21.06 -13.16
N GLU A 238 -12.83 -21.89 -13.94
CA GLU A 238 -13.69 -21.44 -15.05
C GLU A 238 -14.80 -20.51 -14.55
N PHE A 239 -15.44 -20.86 -13.44
CA PHE A 239 -16.47 -20.02 -12.82
C PHE A 239 -15.96 -18.63 -12.42
N TYR A 240 -14.78 -18.54 -11.77
CA TYR A 240 -14.23 -17.24 -11.39
C TYR A 240 -13.73 -16.42 -12.57
N ILE A 241 -13.33 -17.06 -13.67
CA ILE A 241 -12.99 -16.33 -14.91
C ILE A 241 -14.27 -15.71 -15.50
N ALA A 242 -15.32 -16.51 -15.70
CA ALA A 242 -16.59 -16.03 -16.21
C ALA A 242 -17.20 -14.93 -15.32
N LEU A 243 -17.17 -15.12 -14.00
CA LEU A 243 -17.64 -14.11 -13.06
C LEU A 243 -16.83 -12.81 -13.13
N SER A 244 -15.50 -12.91 -13.32
CA SER A 244 -14.65 -11.74 -13.49
C SER A 244 -14.97 -10.98 -14.77
N GLU A 245 -15.23 -11.69 -15.86
CA GLU A 245 -15.58 -11.10 -17.16
C GLU A 245 -16.90 -10.33 -17.05
N VAL A 246 -17.94 -10.93 -16.46
CA VAL A 246 -19.25 -10.28 -16.26
C VAL A 246 -19.14 -8.99 -15.43
N LEU A 247 -18.37 -9.03 -14.33
CA LEU A 247 -18.19 -7.86 -13.47
C LEU A 247 -17.31 -6.78 -14.11
N ASP A 248 -16.34 -7.19 -14.91
CA ASP A 248 -15.47 -6.29 -15.65
C ASP A 248 -16.26 -5.55 -16.73
N GLU A 249 -17.10 -6.25 -17.49
CA GLU A 249 -17.99 -5.67 -18.50
C GLU A 249 -18.99 -4.68 -17.86
N ALA A 250 -19.61 -5.07 -16.75
CA ALA A 250 -20.54 -4.19 -16.04
C ALA A 250 -19.87 -2.90 -15.54
N PHE A 251 -18.64 -3.00 -15.02
CA PHE A 251 -17.93 -1.81 -14.55
C PHE A 251 -17.36 -0.96 -15.69
N GLU A 252 -16.97 -1.57 -16.81
CA GLU A 252 -16.55 -0.84 -18.01
C GLU A 252 -17.72 -0.02 -18.56
N ALA A 253 -18.93 -0.58 -18.61
CA ALA A 253 -20.15 0.17 -18.93
C ALA A 253 -20.41 1.33 -17.95
N VAL A 254 -20.17 1.16 -16.65
CA VAL A 254 -20.25 2.26 -15.68
C VAL A 254 -19.24 3.37 -16.01
N LEU A 255 -17.99 3.02 -16.35
CA LEU A 255 -16.95 4.00 -16.66
C LEU A 255 -17.25 4.78 -17.95
N ASP A 256 -17.88 4.14 -18.94
CA ASP A 256 -18.30 4.77 -20.20
C ASP A 256 -19.49 5.73 -20.01
N GLU A 257 -20.43 5.37 -19.14
CA GLU A 257 -21.73 6.03 -19.07
C GLU A 257 -21.78 7.18 -18.05
N LEU A 258 -20.92 7.16 -17.03
CA LEU A 258 -21.04 7.98 -15.82
C LEU A 258 -20.04 9.14 -15.76
N GLU A 259 -20.45 10.30 -15.23
CA GLU A 259 -19.56 11.45 -15.09
C GLU A 259 -18.54 11.25 -13.95
N ILE A 260 -17.35 11.88 -14.08
CA ILE A 260 -16.24 11.78 -13.09
C ILE A 260 -16.71 12.07 -11.66
N GLY A 261 -17.52 13.11 -11.47
CA GLY A 261 -18.00 13.52 -10.14
C GLY A 261 -18.93 12.49 -9.50
N GLU A 262 -19.79 11.87 -10.31
CA GLU A 262 -20.71 10.82 -9.87
C GLU A 262 -19.93 9.55 -9.50
N LEU A 263 -18.91 9.22 -10.30
CA LEU A 263 -18.06 8.03 -10.08
C LEU A 263 -17.28 8.19 -8.77
N LEU A 264 -16.70 9.37 -8.54
CA LEU A 264 -16.02 9.69 -7.29
C LEU A 264 -16.97 9.62 -6.10
N GLY A 265 -18.22 10.05 -6.25
CA GLY A 265 -19.25 9.91 -5.22
C GLY A 265 -19.50 8.44 -4.86
N ALA A 266 -19.76 7.58 -5.85
CA ALA A 266 -20.00 6.16 -5.65
C ALA A 266 -18.77 5.43 -5.07
N LEU A 267 -17.56 5.76 -5.52
CA LEU A 267 -16.32 5.22 -4.96
C LEU A 267 -16.09 5.68 -3.51
N SER A 268 -16.44 6.92 -3.17
CA SER A 268 -16.39 7.42 -1.79
C SER A 268 -17.29 6.59 -0.89
N GLU A 269 -18.55 6.35 -1.28
CA GLU A 269 -19.47 5.51 -0.52
C GLU A 269 -18.95 4.08 -0.38
N ARG A 270 -18.34 3.53 -1.43
CA ARG A 270 -17.70 2.21 -1.39
C ARG A 270 -16.54 2.15 -0.40
N ILE A 271 -15.70 3.19 -0.38
CA ILE A 271 -14.61 3.33 0.59
C ILE A 271 -15.17 3.38 2.02
N SER A 272 -16.15 4.24 2.27
CA SER A 272 -16.76 4.36 3.61
C SER A 272 -17.35 3.02 4.06
N SER A 273 -18.08 2.33 3.19
CA SER A 273 -18.65 1.00 3.48
C SER A 273 -17.57 -0.04 3.81
N LEU A 274 -16.45 -0.06 3.07
CA LEU A 274 -15.35 -0.99 3.33
C LEU A 274 -14.58 -0.65 4.61
N LEU A 275 -14.45 0.63 4.95
CA LEU A 275 -13.88 1.07 6.24
C LEU A 275 -14.79 0.63 7.40
N GLU A 276 -16.10 0.83 7.30
CA GLU A 276 -17.06 0.32 8.29
C GLU A 276 -16.94 -1.21 8.47
N ILE A 277 -16.79 -1.96 7.37
CA ILE A 277 -16.54 -3.39 7.41
C ILE A 277 -15.23 -3.71 8.16
N ALA A 278 -14.17 -2.94 7.94
CA ALA A 278 -12.87 -3.16 8.58
C ALA A 278 -12.91 -2.99 10.10
N HIS A 279 -13.77 -2.08 10.59
CA HIS A 279 -14.03 -1.85 12.01
C HIS A 279 -14.81 -2.97 12.71
N HIS A 280 -15.55 -3.79 11.96
CA HIS A 280 -16.25 -4.94 12.54
C HIS A 280 -15.32 -6.11 12.82
N LYS A 281 -15.45 -6.74 13.99
CA LYS A 281 -14.84 -8.05 14.21
C LYS A 281 -15.59 -9.11 13.42
N ALA A 282 -14.85 -9.98 12.74
CA ALA A 282 -15.45 -11.09 11.99
C ALA A 282 -16.28 -12.06 12.86
N GLU A 283 -16.13 -12.03 14.19
CA GLU A 283 -16.86 -12.89 15.12
C GLU A 283 -18.17 -12.26 15.64
N GLU A 284 -18.33 -10.93 15.57
CA GLU A 284 -19.41 -10.20 16.27
C GLU A 284 -20.79 -10.25 15.59
N ARG A 285 -20.92 -10.82 14.38
CA ARG A 285 -22.24 -11.11 13.74
C ARG A 285 -22.76 -12.54 13.91
N GLN A 286 -22.02 -13.45 14.56
CA GLN A 286 -22.53 -14.82 14.81
C GLN A 286 -23.58 -14.90 15.94
N GLY A 287 -23.87 -13.81 16.64
CA GLY A 287 -24.84 -13.79 17.73
C GLY A 287 -26.04 -12.88 17.44
N GLN A 288 -27.03 -13.38 16.69
CA GLN A 288 -28.48 -13.25 16.99
C GLN A 288 -29.42 -13.60 15.82
N ASN A 289 -28.95 -13.77 14.58
CA ASN A 289 -29.87 -14.11 13.48
C ASN A 289 -29.28 -14.94 12.32
N GLY A 290 -28.22 -15.73 12.55
CA GLY A 290 -27.80 -16.78 11.60
C GLY A 290 -27.47 -16.33 10.16
N ALA A 291 -27.43 -15.03 9.87
CA ALA A 291 -26.98 -14.51 8.60
C ALA A 291 -25.48 -14.80 8.47
N ASN A 292 -25.07 -15.37 7.35
CA ASN A 292 -23.66 -15.57 7.04
C ASN A 292 -22.94 -14.23 7.17
N LEU A 293 -21.70 -14.28 7.66
CA LEU A 293 -20.80 -13.15 7.47
C LEU A 293 -20.56 -13.02 5.97
N THR A 294 -20.86 -11.86 5.39
CA THR A 294 -20.45 -11.54 4.03
C THR A 294 -18.95 -11.83 3.88
N ARG A 295 -18.54 -12.30 2.70
CA ARG A 295 -17.14 -12.68 2.47
C ARG A 295 -16.17 -11.54 2.78
N GLU A 296 -16.62 -10.31 2.57
CA GLU A 296 -15.88 -9.08 2.87
C GLU A 296 -15.60 -8.92 4.37
N VAL A 297 -16.56 -9.16 5.26
CA VAL A 297 -16.32 -9.10 6.71
C VAL A 297 -15.31 -10.18 7.15
N GLN A 298 -15.31 -11.33 6.48
CA GLN A 298 -14.33 -12.39 6.74
C GLN A 298 -12.92 -12.09 6.24
N VAL A 299 -12.75 -11.08 5.38
CA VAL A 299 -11.47 -10.76 4.75
C VAL A 299 -10.93 -9.41 5.25
N TYR A 300 -11.77 -8.40 5.34
CA TYR A 300 -11.42 -7.03 5.71
C TYR A 300 -11.72 -6.71 7.18
N GLY A 301 -12.68 -7.38 7.82
CA GLY A 301 -13.05 -7.10 9.22
C GLY A 301 -11.95 -7.50 10.22
N ILE A 302 -11.35 -6.53 10.91
CA ILE A 302 -10.30 -6.76 11.92
C ILE A 302 -10.61 -6.19 13.31
N GLY A 303 -11.61 -5.29 13.42
CA GLY A 303 -12.04 -4.71 14.69
C GLY A 303 -11.44 -3.34 14.98
N ASP A 304 -12.16 -2.50 15.73
CA ASP A 304 -11.82 -1.11 16.07
C ASP A 304 -10.41 -0.89 16.65
N GLU A 305 -9.93 -1.78 17.53
CA GLU A 305 -8.61 -1.60 18.15
C GLU A 305 -7.47 -1.93 17.17
N GLU A 306 -7.64 -3.00 16.39
CA GLU A 306 -6.62 -3.49 15.48
C GLU A 306 -6.54 -2.66 14.19
N ILE A 307 -7.67 -2.14 13.71
CA ILE A 307 -7.68 -1.26 12.53
C ILE A 307 -6.84 0.00 12.77
N GLY A 308 -6.98 0.65 13.93
CA GLY A 308 -6.15 1.81 14.26
C GLY A 308 -4.66 1.49 14.31
N ASN A 309 -4.28 0.30 14.80
CA ASN A 309 -2.89 -0.15 14.81
C ASN A 309 -2.37 -0.43 13.40
N TYR A 310 -3.18 -1.07 12.56
CA TYR A 310 -2.88 -1.33 11.17
C TYR A 310 -2.68 -0.03 10.38
N GLN A 311 -3.60 0.92 10.50
CA GLN A 311 -3.54 2.23 9.84
C GLN A 311 -2.26 2.97 10.19
N ARG A 312 -1.95 3.12 11.49
CA ARG A 312 -0.70 3.75 11.95
C ARG A 312 0.53 3.03 11.40
N ALA A 313 0.55 1.70 11.49
CA ALA A 313 1.68 0.92 11.03
C ALA A 313 1.90 1.07 9.51
N LEU A 314 0.83 1.02 8.72
CA LEU A 314 0.87 1.18 7.27
C LEU A 314 1.38 2.58 6.89
N ILE A 315 0.70 3.63 7.38
CA ILE A 315 1.02 5.03 7.06
C ILE A 315 2.48 5.33 7.41
N LEU A 316 2.92 4.96 8.62
CA LEU A 316 4.30 5.17 9.04
C LEU A 316 5.29 4.38 8.19
N SER A 317 4.95 3.15 7.79
CA SER A 317 5.84 2.33 6.96
C SER A 317 6.03 2.92 5.56
N VAL A 318 4.96 3.46 4.96
CA VAL A 318 5.01 4.13 3.65
C VAL A 318 5.82 5.42 3.79
N MET A 319 5.47 6.28 4.75
CA MET A 319 6.20 7.53 5.01
C MET A 319 7.70 7.30 5.22
N ASP A 320 8.08 6.32 6.05
CA ASP A 320 9.48 6.03 6.34
C ASP A 320 10.23 5.46 5.11
N THR A 321 9.51 4.81 4.18
CA THR A 321 10.08 4.26 2.93
C THR A 321 10.28 5.36 1.90
N GLU A 322 9.24 6.13 1.60
CA GLU A 322 9.30 7.24 0.64
C GLU A 322 10.26 8.32 1.10
N TRP A 323 10.34 8.59 2.41
CA TRP A 323 11.28 9.58 2.93
C TRP A 323 12.73 9.19 2.69
N ARG A 324 13.07 7.90 2.76
CA ARG A 324 14.42 7.43 2.43
C ARG A 324 14.73 7.60 0.96
N GLN A 325 13.77 7.30 0.07
CA GLN A 325 13.93 7.50 -1.37
C GLN A 325 14.13 8.98 -1.70
N TYR A 326 13.30 9.85 -1.11
CA TYR A 326 13.42 11.30 -1.24
C TYR A 326 14.79 11.82 -0.79
N LEU A 327 15.29 11.37 0.38
CA LEU A 327 16.61 11.76 0.88
C LEU A 327 17.75 11.39 -0.07
N THR A 328 17.68 10.22 -0.71
CA THR A 328 18.66 9.84 -1.74
C THR A 328 18.54 10.75 -2.95
N ALA A 329 17.33 10.97 -3.47
CA ALA A 329 17.12 11.77 -4.67
C ALA A 329 17.55 13.24 -4.48
N ILE A 330 17.26 13.85 -3.33
CA ILE A 330 17.65 15.24 -3.04
C ILE A 330 19.17 15.39 -2.85
N ASP A 331 19.84 14.36 -2.31
CA ASP A 331 21.30 14.32 -2.21
C ASP A 331 21.95 14.21 -3.59
N ASP A 332 21.35 13.48 -4.52
CA ASP A 332 21.81 13.39 -5.91
C ASP A 332 21.58 14.71 -6.66
N LEU A 333 20.41 15.34 -6.52
CA LEU A 333 20.13 16.67 -7.09
C LEU A 333 21.15 17.71 -6.59
N ARG A 334 21.50 17.65 -5.31
CA ARG A 334 22.49 18.55 -4.70
C ARG A 334 23.88 18.37 -5.32
N GLN A 335 24.29 17.12 -5.58
CA GLN A 335 25.56 16.83 -6.24
C GLN A 335 25.56 17.33 -7.70
N ALA A 336 24.46 17.11 -8.43
CA ALA A 336 24.31 17.54 -9.82
C ALA A 336 24.30 19.09 -9.96
N ALA A 337 23.59 19.80 -9.08
CA ALA A 337 23.54 21.26 -9.09
C ALA A 337 24.92 21.91 -8.84
N GLY A 338 25.83 21.22 -8.15
CA GLY A 338 27.22 21.64 -7.99
C GLY A 338 28.04 21.57 -9.28
N LEU A 339 27.65 20.70 -10.22
CA LEU A 339 28.31 20.50 -11.51
C LEU A 339 27.71 21.41 -12.61
N GLU A 340 26.42 21.73 -12.54
CA GLU A 340 25.68 22.59 -13.49
C GLU A 340 25.99 24.10 -13.37
N ALA A 341 26.86 24.52 -12.45
CA ALA A 341 27.22 25.93 -12.22
C ALA A 341 27.90 26.66 -13.41
N PHE A 342 28.01 26.01 -14.57
CA PHE A 342 28.50 26.58 -15.84
C PHE A 342 27.37 27.06 -16.79
N GLY A 343 26.10 26.90 -16.43
CA GLY A 343 24.95 27.38 -17.21
C GLY A 343 24.57 28.84 -16.90
N GLN A 344 23.98 29.55 -17.86
CA GLN A 344 23.54 30.96 -17.75
C GLN A 344 22.37 31.20 -16.76
N ARG A 345 21.99 30.22 -15.92
CA ARG A 345 20.90 30.31 -14.94
C ARG A 345 21.47 30.10 -13.53
N ASP A 346 20.91 30.80 -12.54
CA ASP A 346 21.34 30.68 -11.14
C ASP A 346 21.10 29.24 -10.61
N PRO A 347 22.15 28.46 -10.30
CA PRO A 347 22.03 27.08 -9.84
C PRO A 347 21.19 26.95 -8.57
N LYS A 348 21.19 27.98 -7.70
CA LYS A 348 20.41 28.00 -6.45
C LYS A 348 18.91 28.07 -6.72
N VAL A 349 18.50 28.89 -7.69
CA VAL A 349 17.09 29.03 -8.06
C VAL A 349 16.58 27.74 -8.68
N GLN A 350 17.39 27.11 -9.55
CA GLN A 350 17.04 25.83 -10.17
C GLN A 350 16.96 24.70 -9.16
N PHE A 351 17.93 24.60 -8.24
CA PHE A 351 17.90 23.62 -7.15
C PHE A 351 16.64 23.77 -6.31
N LYS A 352 16.31 24.99 -5.86
CA LYS A 352 15.11 25.20 -5.01
C LYS A 352 13.82 24.82 -5.71
N ARG A 353 13.70 25.13 -7.01
CA ARG A 353 12.51 24.77 -7.81
C ARG A 353 12.38 23.25 -7.93
N ARG A 354 13.44 22.58 -8.39
CA ARG A 354 13.46 21.11 -8.52
C ARG A 354 13.26 20.41 -7.17
N ALA A 355 13.89 20.90 -6.10
CA ALA A 355 13.72 20.35 -4.75
C ALA A 355 12.29 20.49 -4.21
N PHE A 356 11.60 21.58 -4.57
CA PHE A 356 10.19 21.77 -4.23
C PHE A 356 9.30 20.79 -4.99
N GLU A 357 9.47 20.68 -6.31
CA GLU A 357 8.76 19.71 -7.16
C GLU A 357 8.97 18.26 -6.66
N MET A 358 10.22 17.89 -6.34
CA MET A 358 10.54 16.57 -5.78
C MET A 358 9.86 16.33 -4.42
N PHE A 359 9.72 17.36 -3.60
CA PHE A 359 9.04 17.22 -2.31
C PHE A 359 7.52 17.07 -2.47
N GLU A 360 6.91 17.78 -3.42
CA GLU A 360 5.49 17.58 -3.76
C GLU A 360 5.23 16.17 -4.30
N ASN A 361 6.10 15.67 -5.19
CA ASN A 361 6.04 14.29 -5.69
C ASN A 361 6.17 13.28 -4.54
N PHE A 362 7.15 13.46 -3.65
CA PHE A 362 7.29 12.63 -2.45
C PHE A 362 6.02 12.57 -1.60
N ARG A 363 5.31 13.70 -1.45
CA ARG A 363 4.05 13.75 -0.70
C ARG A 363 2.95 12.97 -1.43
N GLN A 364 2.87 13.12 -2.74
CA GLN A 364 1.95 12.34 -3.57
C GLN A 364 2.26 10.83 -3.49
N ASP A 365 3.53 10.43 -3.58
CA ASP A 365 3.97 9.03 -3.52
C ASP A 365 3.57 8.38 -2.19
N ILE A 366 3.62 9.15 -1.09
CA ILE A 366 3.09 8.69 0.20
C ILE A 366 1.59 8.43 0.13
N GLU A 367 0.82 9.40 -0.37
CA GLU A 367 -0.65 9.31 -0.42
C GLU A 367 -1.10 8.12 -1.28
N GLU A 368 -0.52 8.00 -2.47
CA GLU A 368 -0.77 6.94 -3.42
C GLU A 368 -0.32 5.57 -2.88
N GLY A 369 0.88 5.52 -2.28
CA GLY A 369 1.41 4.31 -1.66
C GLY A 369 0.55 3.81 -0.50
N ILE A 370 -0.06 4.72 0.28
CA ILE A 370 -1.02 4.36 1.33
C ILE A 370 -2.32 3.85 0.71
N ALA A 371 -2.89 4.60 -0.23
CA ALA A 371 -4.16 4.27 -0.89
C ALA A 371 -4.14 2.88 -1.54
N ARG A 372 -3.11 2.58 -2.35
CA ARG A 372 -2.96 1.29 -3.05
C ARG A 372 -2.70 0.11 -2.12
N ARG A 373 -2.06 0.34 -0.97
CA ARG A 373 -1.63 -0.74 -0.07
C ARG A 373 -2.68 -1.09 1.00
N PHE A 374 -3.57 -0.16 1.35
CA PHE A 374 -4.48 -0.33 2.47
C PHE A 374 -5.37 -1.58 2.33
N PHE A 375 -6.29 -1.61 1.36
CA PHE A 375 -7.15 -2.80 1.19
C PHE A 375 -6.40 -4.03 0.68
N ALA A 376 -5.29 -3.84 -0.05
CA ALA A 376 -4.48 -4.93 -0.57
C ALA A 376 -3.72 -5.71 0.53
N GLU A 377 -3.23 -5.02 1.58
CA GLU A 377 -2.45 -5.64 2.65
C GLU A 377 -3.27 -5.99 3.88
N LEU A 378 -4.45 -5.39 4.07
CA LEU A 378 -5.34 -5.62 5.20
C LEU A 378 -5.62 -7.12 5.46
N PRO A 379 -5.94 -7.97 4.45
CA PRO A 379 -6.15 -9.40 4.67
C PRO A 379 -4.90 -10.12 5.20
N ARG A 380 -3.71 -9.72 4.75
CA ARG A 380 -2.44 -10.30 5.24
C ARG A 380 -2.15 -9.87 6.66
N HIS A 381 -2.44 -8.60 6.99
CA HIS A 381 -2.27 -8.08 8.34
C HIS A 381 -3.18 -8.82 9.33
N ARG A 382 -4.45 -9.02 8.97
CA ARG A 382 -5.40 -9.82 9.74
C ARG A 382 -4.85 -11.20 10.09
N GLN A 383 -4.36 -11.94 9.09
CA GLN A 383 -3.78 -13.28 9.30
C GLN A 383 -2.56 -13.27 10.24
N ILE A 384 -1.84 -12.15 10.33
CA ILE A 384 -0.73 -11.99 11.28
C ILE A 384 -1.30 -11.81 12.70
N VAL A 385 -2.28 -10.93 12.87
CA VAL A 385 -2.93 -10.66 14.16
C VAL A 385 -3.61 -11.91 14.70
N GLU A 386 -4.42 -12.61 13.90
CA GLU A 386 -5.08 -13.85 14.28
C GLU A 386 -4.08 -14.92 14.75
N ARG A 387 -2.96 -15.09 14.04
CA ARG A 387 -1.89 -16.02 14.44
C ARG A 387 -1.23 -15.62 15.76
N GLN A 388 -1.01 -14.33 15.99
CA GLN A 388 -0.46 -13.84 17.26
C GLN A 388 -1.41 -14.11 18.42
N GLN A 389 -2.69 -13.77 18.27
CA GLN A 389 -3.73 -14.02 19.27
C GLN A 389 -3.88 -15.51 19.58
N GLN A 390 -3.90 -16.38 18.56
CA GLN A 390 -3.94 -17.84 18.75
C GLN A 390 -2.71 -18.36 19.50
N GLN A 391 -1.53 -17.81 19.21
CA GLN A 391 -0.30 -18.18 19.93
C GLN A 391 -0.35 -17.74 21.39
N GLU A 392 -0.81 -16.53 21.68
CA GLU A 392 -0.98 -16.03 23.04
C GLU A 392 -2.02 -16.82 23.81
N ALA A 393 -3.19 -17.09 23.22
CA ALA A 393 -4.22 -17.93 23.81
C ALA A 393 -3.72 -19.35 24.10
N ARG A 394 -2.92 -19.93 23.19
CA ARG A 394 -2.26 -21.21 23.42
C ARG A 394 -1.29 -21.16 24.59
N LEU A 395 -0.49 -20.11 24.71
CA LEU A 395 0.45 -19.93 25.82
C LEU A 395 -0.29 -19.73 27.15
N ASP A 396 -1.38 -18.97 27.17
CA ASP A 396 -2.21 -18.77 28.35
C ASP A 396 -2.93 -20.07 28.77
N ALA A 397 -3.51 -20.80 27.82
CA ALA A 397 -4.11 -22.12 28.09
C ALA A 397 -3.07 -23.10 28.65
N LEU A 398 -1.86 -23.10 28.08
CA LEU A 398 -0.74 -23.90 28.58
C LEU A 398 -0.37 -23.50 30.01
N ALA A 399 -0.25 -22.21 30.30
CA ALA A 399 0.04 -21.68 31.64
C ALA A 399 -1.03 -22.05 32.66
N ARG A 400 -2.31 -21.92 32.31
CA ARG A 400 -3.46 -22.34 33.15
C ARG A 400 -3.44 -23.83 33.46
N SER A 401 -3.02 -24.66 32.50
CA SER A 401 -2.85 -26.10 32.68
C SER A 401 -1.59 -26.50 33.49
N GLY A 402 -0.79 -25.51 33.92
CA GLY A 402 0.41 -25.74 34.71
C GLY A 402 1.62 -26.15 33.88
N TYR A 403 1.71 -25.71 32.63
CA TYR A 403 2.84 -25.96 31.74
C TYR A 403 3.41 -24.65 31.20
N ARG A 404 4.70 -24.62 30.88
CA ARG A 404 5.37 -23.46 30.26
C ARG A 404 6.22 -23.86 29.06
N VAL A 405 6.37 -22.94 28.12
CA VAL A 405 7.26 -23.10 26.96
C VAL A 405 8.65 -22.60 27.32
N LYS A 406 9.66 -23.47 27.23
CA LYS A 406 11.07 -23.07 27.24
C LYS A 406 11.62 -23.03 25.83
N GLN A 407 12.35 -21.96 25.51
CA GLN A 407 13.21 -21.93 24.33
C GLN A 407 14.61 -22.37 24.73
N GLN A 408 15.05 -23.51 24.20
CA GLN A 408 16.41 -23.99 24.36
C GLN A 408 17.16 -23.89 23.04
N VAL A 409 18.35 -23.29 23.08
CA VAL A 409 19.23 -23.23 21.91
C VAL A 409 20.04 -24.53 21.85
N GLN A 410 19.70 -25.41 20.91
CA GLN A 410 20.46 -26.63 20.64
C GLN A 410 21.44 -26.39 19.50
N LYS A 411 22.64 -26.99 19.59
CA LYS A 411 23.59 -26.99 18.47
C LYS A 411 23.23 -28.15 17.54
N LYS A 412 22.89 -27.85 16.29
CA LYS A 412 22.72 -28.86 15.24
C LYS A 412 24.09 -29.39 14.81
N ALA A 413 24.16 -30.64 14.35
CA ALA A 413 25.34 -31.15 13.67
C ALA A 413 25.65 -30.24 12.46
N GLY A 414 26.81 -29.57 12.49
CA GLY A 414 27.18 -28.51 11.53
C GLY A 414 27.30 -27.09 12.11
N GLY A 415 27.16 -26.91 13.43
CA GLY A 415 27.50 -25.64 14.11
C GLY A 415 26.43 -24.54 14.07
N LYS A 416 25.35 -24.72 13.29
CA LYS A 416 24.20 -23.81 13.32
C LYS A 416 23.41 -24.00 14.63
N LYS A 417 23.17 -22.90 15.35
CA LYS A 417 22.31 -22.86 16.54
C LYS A 417 20.85 -22.92 16.09
N GLN A 418 20.08 -23.86 16.64
CA GLN A 418 18.64 -23.98 16.41
C GLN A 418 17.92 -23.77 17.75
N VAL A 419 16.94 -22.86 17.76
CA VAL A 419 16.05 -22.69 18.90
C VAL A 419 14.99 -23.78 18.84
N VAL A 420 14.94 -24.64 19.85
CA VAL A 420 13.94 -25.69 20.03
C VAL A 420 13.01 -25.26 21.15
N GLN A 421 11.70 -25.30 20.89
CA GLN A 421 10.68 -25.04 21.90
C GLN A 421 10.29 -26.36 22.55
N THR A 422 10.40 -26.45 23.88
CA THR A 422 9.95 -27.60 24.66
C THR A 422 8.88 -27.17 25.66
N ILE A 423 7.85 -28.01 25.81
CA ILE A 423 6.79 -27.83 26.79
C ILE A 423 7.20 -28.61 28.04
N GLU A 424 7.30 -27.93 29.19
CA GLU A 424 7.57 -28.57 30.49
C GLU A 424 6.47 -28.24 31.50
N LYS A 425 6.21 -29.15 32.43
CA LYS A 425 5.30 -28.92 33.54
C LYS A 425 5.91 -27.86 34.46
N ASP A 426 5.19 -26.77 34.69
CA ASP A 426 5.55 -25.77 35.68
C ASP A 426 5.17 -26.30 37.06
N MET A 427 6.18 -26.78 37.80
CA MET A 427 6.00 -27.35 39.13
C MET A 427 5.43 -26.36 40.15
N TRP A 428 5.51 -25.06 39.87
CA TRP A 428 5.09 -24.00 40.77
C TRP A 428 3.74 -23.39 40.40
N SER A 429 3.22 -23.72 39.22
CA SER A 429 1.91 -23.23 38.76
C SER A 429 0.78 -23.86 39.56
N ASN A 430 -0.23 -23.05 39.90
CA ASN A 430 -1.42 -23.44 40.65
C ASN A 430 -1.17 -24.00 42.07
N VAL A 431 -0.01 -23.74 42.68
CA VAL A 431 0.30 -24.14 44.07
C VAL A 431 -0.17 -23.07 45.05
N GLY A 432 -1.11 -23.42 45.95
CA GLY A 432 -1.61 -22.51 46.97
C GLY A 432 -0.57 -22.18 48.04
N ARG A 433 -0.62 -20.96 48.60
CA ARG A 433 0.34 -20.46 49.62
C ARG A 433 0.51 -21.41 50.82
N ASN A 434 -0.54 -22.13 51.21
CA ASN A 434 -0.54 -23.03 52.37
C ASN A 434 -0.38 -24.52 52.00
N ASP A 435 -0.29 -24.86 50.71
CA ASP A 435 -0.14 -26.24 50.24
C ASP A 435 1.26 -26.77 50.52
N LEU A 436 1.43 -28.10 50.46
CA LEU A 436 2.76 -28.71 50.58
C LEU A 436 3.63 -28.32 49.38
N CYS A 437 4.89 -27.99 49.65
CA CYS A 437 5.81 -27.51 48.64
C CYS A 437 6.17 -28.63 47.64
N PRO A 438 6.00 -28.41 46.32
CA PRO A 438 6.25 -29.42 45.26
C PRO A 438 7.69 -29.94 45.16
N CYS A 439 8.66 -29.28 45.81
CA CYS A 439 10.05 -29.73 45.84
C CYS A 439 10.30 -30.97 46.72
N GLY A 440 9.28 -31.48 47.42
CA GLY A 440 9.40 -32.65 48.29
C GLY A 440 10.00 -32.37 49.67
N SER A 441 10.15 -31.11 50.08
CA SER A 441 10.74 -30.73 51.38
C SER A 441 9.84 -31.00 52.60
N GLY A 442 8.56 -31.37 52.38
CA GLY A 442 7.56 -31.57 53.43
C GLY A 442 7.07 -30.28 54.12
N LYS A 443 7.59 -29.11 53.76
CA LYS A 443 7.17 -27.80 54.30
C LYS A 443 6.01 -27.20 53.50
N LYS A 444 5.23 -26.29 54.10
CA LYS A 444 4.24 -25.48 53.36
C LYS A 444 4.95 -24.56 52.36
N PHE A 445 4.32 -24.27 51.23
CA PHE A 445 4.92 -23.50 50.13
C PHE A 445 5.41 -22.12 50.62
N LYS A 446 4.62 -21.41 51.43
CA LYS A 446 4.99 -20.14 52.08
C LYS A 446 6.29 -20.17 52.89
N ASP A 447 6.63 -21.33 53.46
CA ASP A 447 7.78 -21.52 54.35
C ASP A 447 8.97 -22.17 53.60
N CYS A 448 8.85 -22.30 52.26
CA CYS A 448 9.85 -22.92 51.40
C CYS A 448 10.16 -22.02 50.18
N HIS A 449 9.53 -22.26 49.03
CA HIS A 449 9.87 -21.59 47.76
C HIS A 449 8.93 -20.42 47.40
N TYR A 450 7.93 -20.08 48.21
CA TYR A 450 6.96 -19.02 47.89
C TYR A 450 7.62 -17.66 47.66
N ASN A 451 8.60 -17.26 48.47
CA ASN A 451 9.27 -15.97 48.31
C ASN A 451 10.12 -15.93 47.04
N GLU A 452 10.86 -17.01 46.76
CA GLU A 452 11.73 -17.14 45.58
C GLU A 452 10.91 -17.15 44.28
N VAL A 453 9.82 -17.91 44.22
CA VAL A 453 8.89 -17.92 43.07
C VAL A 453 8.21 -16.56 42.91
N ARG A 454 7.81 -15.91 44.01
CA ARG A 454 7.19 -14.57 43.97
C ARG A 454 8.18 -13.50 43.49
N GLU A 455 9.45 -13.59 43.88
CA GLU A 455 10.51 -12.70 43.39
C GLU A 455 10.79 -12.93 41.91
N GLN A 456 10.91 -14.18 41.46
CA GLN A 456 11.06 -14.51 40.03
C GLN A 456 9.87 -14.04 39.19
N MET A 457 8.64 -14.19 39.70
CA MET A 457 7.44 -13.67 39.04
C MET A 457 7.40 -12.13 39.04
N ALA A 458 7.86 -11.48 40.12
CA ALA A 458 7.96 -10.03 40.19
C ALA A 458 9.05 -9.48 39.25
N GLU A 459 10.18 -10.17 39.11
CA GLU A 459 11.26 -9.85 38.17
C GLU A 459 10.81 -10.07 36.72
N ALA A 460 10.11 -11.16 36.42
CA ALA A 460 9.50 -11.42 35.11
C ALA A 460 8.43 -10.37 34.76
N ALA A 461 7.58 -10.00 35.73
CA ALA A 461 6.61 -8.92 35.55
C ALA A 461 7.29 -7.55 35.43
N ALA A 462 8.43 -7.32 36.09
CA ALA A 462 9.21 -6.08 35.99
C ALA A 462 9.98 -5.98 34.66
N SER A 463 10.43 -7.11 34.10
CA SER A 463 11.09 -7.17 32.79
C SER A 463 10.09 -7.08 31.62
N ASN A 464 8.89 -7.66 31.75
CA ASN A 464 7.78 -7.36 30.83
C ASN A 464 7.25 -5.93 31.00
N ARG A 465 7.26 -5.38 32.22
CA ARG A 465 6.99 -3.96 32.44
C ARG A 465 8.11 -3.06 31.95
N SER A 466 9.37 -3.49 31.85
CA SER A 466 10.47 -2.65 31.33
C SER A 466 10.49 -2.64 29.80
N SER A 467 10.04 -3.70 29.13
CA SER A 467 9.72 -3.72 27.70
C SER A 467 8.42 -2.95 27.37
N ALA A 468 7.43 -2.93 28.27
CA ALA A 468 6.24 -2.07 28.15
C ALA A 468 6.47 -0.61 28.64
N SER A 469 7.44 -0.38 29.54
CA SER A 469 7.85 0.92 30.09
C SER A 469 8.88 1.62 29.24
N SER A 470 9.69 0.93 28.43
CA SER A 470 10.40 1.61 27.34
C SER A 470 9.40 2.25 26.35
N ASN A 471 8.21 1.67 26.19
CA ASN A 471 7.09 2.25 25.43
C ASN A 471 6.28 3.31 26.22
N THR A 472 6.00 3.12 27.52
CA THR A 472 5.17 4.07 28.31
C THR A 472 5.94 5.14 29.10
N SER A 473 7.23 4.96 29.43
CA SER A 473 8.08 5.99 30.06
C SER A 473 8.53 7.07 29.06
N ARG A 474 8.61 6.74 27.76
CA ARG A 474 8.68 7.73 26.67
C ARG A 474 7.42 8.60 26.63
N SER A 475 6.24 8.05 26.92
CA SER A 475 4.98 8.82 26.94
C SER A 475 4.82 9.68 28.22
N ARG A 476 5.24 9.21 29.40
CA ARG A 476 5.14 9.98 30.66
C ARG A 476 6.24 11.04 30.87
N LYS A 477 7.48 10.86 30.38
CA LYS A 477 8.49 11.95 30.38
C LYS A 477 8.10 13.09 29.43
N ARG A 478 7.35 12.82 28.34
CA ARG A 478 6.75 13.85 27.47
C ARG A 478 5.65 14.65 28.17
N ARG A 479 4.82 14.01 29.00
CA ARG A 479 3.73 14.69 29.73
C ARG A 479 4.20 15.60 30.87
N ARG A 480 5.37 15.34 31.48
CA ARG A 480 5.95 16.19 32.55
C ARG A 480 6.86 17.34 32.08
N ARG A 481 7.25 17.37 30.80
CA ARG A 481 7.84 18.55 30.15
C ARG A 481 6.80 19.48 29.50
N ARG A 482 5.51 19.10 29.54
CA ARG A 482 4.35 19.91 29.14
C ARG A 482 3.71 20.64 30.35
N ARG A 483 4.49 20.92 31.40
CA ARG A 483 4.16 21.92 32.43
C ARG A 483 5.30 22.91 32.54
#